data_AF-A0A1G9AEA7-F1
#
_entry.id   AF-A0A1G9AEA7-F1
#
_cell.length_a   1.000
_cell.length_b   1.000
_cell.length_c   1.000
_cell.angle_alpha   90.00
_cell.angle_beta   90.00
_cell.angle_gamma   90.00
#
_symmetry.space_group_name_H-M   'P 1'
#
loop_
_entity.id
_entity.type
_entity.pdbx_description
1 polymer ?
#
loop_
_entity_poly.entity_id
_entity_poly.type
_entity_poly.pdbx_seq_one_letter_code
_entity_poly.pdbx_strand_id
1 'polypeptide(L)'
;MSLLQQQLLDLGELFNFSDLSAFTQNIPIEWVASALDLSAQATIRRRRLPSDQVLWLVLGMALMNVRSHLILDAQLSPYRRSEMRLANEFLQQIPSHSVTLFDKGFWSADLLLSLATSEEDRHWLIPARKALVSEEVARYGKGDRLLRMKVSAQARKRNPNLPT
;
A
#
# COMPACT_ATOMS: atom_id res chain seq x y z
N MET A 1 -8.08 -31.57 9.79
CA MET A 1 -7.25 -30.46 9.26
C MET A 1 -7.23 -29.34 10.27
N SER A 2 -6.11 -28.65 10.44
CA SER A 2 -6.02 -27.51 11.36
C SER A 2 -6.78 -26.30 10.81
N LEU A 3 -7.27 -25.40 11.69
CA LEU A 3 -7.95 -24.17 11.29
C LEU A 3 -7.12 -23.32 10.31
N LEU A 4 -5.79 -23.35 10.47
CA LEU A 4 -4.82 -22.69 9.59
C LEU A 4 -4.82 -23.29 8.17
N GLN A 5 -4.93 -24.61 8.02
CA GLN A 5 -5.00 -25.26 6.70
C GLN A 5 -6.26 -24.87 5.94
N GLN A 6 -7.41 -24.79 6.62
CA GLN A 6 -8.66 -24.39 5.97
C GLN A 6 -8.62 -22.93 5.50
N GLN A 7 -8.07 -22.03 6.32
CA GLN A 7 -7.91 -20.62 5.97
C GLN A 7 -6.93 -20.41 4.80
N LEU A 8 -5.88 -21.22 4.72
CA LEU A 8 -4.91 -21.19 3.62
C LEU A 8 -5.48 -21.73 2.29
N LEU A 9 -6.38 -22.71 2.35
CA LEU A 9 -7.08 -23.25 1.18
C LEU A 9 -8.07 -22.24 0.58
N ASP A 10 -8.87 -21.57 1.42
CA ASP A 10 -9.82 -20.53 0.97
C ASP A 10 -9.10 -19.31 0.33
N LEU A 11 -7.85 -19.08 0.72
CA LEU A 11 -6.95 -18.08 0.16
C LEU A 11 -6.44 -18.43 -1.24
N GLY A 12 -6.24 -19.71 -1.52
CA GLY A 12 -5.78 -20.23 -2.82
C GLY A 12 -6.86 -20.22 -3.91
N GLU A 13 -8.15 -20.16 -3.55
CA GLU A 13 -9.23 -19.97 -4.53
C GLU A 13 -9.42 -18.50 -4.92
N LEU A 14 -9.11 -17.56 -4.02
CA LEU A 14 -9.26 -16.11 -4.26
C LEU A 14 -8.05 -15.50 -4.98
N PHE A 15 -6.87 -16.10 -4.82
CA PHE A 15 -5.64 -15.72 -5.48
C PHE A 15 -5.16 -16.98 -6.19
N ASN A 16 -5.04 -16.92 -7.52
CA ASN A 16 -4.46 -17.98 -8.34
C ASN A 16 -2.96 -18.15 -8.02
N PHE A 17 -2.63 -18.44 -6.76
CA PHE A 17 -1.32 -18.86 -6.31
C PHE A 17 -1.17 -20.27 -6.84
N SER A 18 -0.46 -20.39 -7.94
CA SER A 18 -0.18 -21.68 -8.57
C SER A 18 0.54 -22.66 -7.65
N ASP A 19 1.03 -22.25 -6.48
CA ASP A 19 1.50 -23.19 -5.48
C ASP A 19 1.61 -22.60 -4.05
N LEU A 20 0.65 -22.89 -3.17
CA LEU A 20 0.75 -22.59 -1.74
C LEU A 20 1.87 -23.40 -1.05
N SER A 21 2.29 -24.51 -1.67
CA SER A 21 3.42 -25.29 -1.17
C SER A 21 4.74 -24.54 -1.33
N ALA A 22 4.90 -23.65 -2.31
CA ALA A 22 6.09 -22.82 -2.46
C ALA A 22 6.28 -21.83 -1.30
N PHE A 23 5.18 -21.31 -0.74
CA PHE A 23 5.21 -20.38 0.40
C PHE A 23 5.64 -21.08 1.69
N THR A 24 5.20 -22.32 1.88
CA THR A 24 5.54 -23.14 3.06
C THR A 24 6.85 -23.91 2.92
N GLN A 25 7.33 -24.17 1.70
CA GLN A 25 8.62 -24.81 1.44
C GLN A 25 9.82 -23.91 1.74
N ASN A 26 9.66 -22.58 1.61
CA ASN A 26 10.78 -21.63 1.71
C ASN A 26 10.82 -20.83 3.01
N ILE A 27 9.82 -20.98 3.88
CA ILE A 27 9.76 -20.29 5.16
C ILE A 27 9.84 -21.35 6.27
N PRO A 28 11.00 -21.52 6.91
CA PRO A 28 11.15 -22.49 8.00
C PRO A 28 10.20 -22.17 9.16
N ILE A 29 9.54 -23.20 9.69
CA ILE A 29 8.50 -23.04 10.72
C ILE A 29 9.04 -22.44 12.01
N GLU A 30 10.33 -22.64 12.29
CA GLU A 30 11.07 -22.06 13.40
C GLU A 30 11.24 -20.54 13.27
N TRP A 31 11.26 -19.99 12.06
CA TRP A 31 11.28 -18.54 11.84
C TRP A 31 9.92 -17.93 12.16
N VAL A 32 8.84 -18.62 11.83
CA VAL A 32 7.47 -18.19 12.17
C VAL A 32 7.29 -18.21 13.69
N ALA A 33 7.73 -19.28 14.36
CA ALA A 33 7.67 -19.39 15.81
C ALA A 33 8.52 -18.32 16.51
N SER A 34 9.74 -18.07 16.02
CA SER A 34 10.63 -17.04 16.57
C SER A 34 10.09 -15.62 16.32
N ALA A 35 9.52 -15.38 15.14
CA ALA A 35 8.89 -14.10 14.83
C ALA A 35 7.68 -13.83 15.72
N LEU A 36 6.87 -14.86 16.02
CA LEU A 36 5.75 -14.75 16.96
C LEU A 36 6.23 -14.43 18.38
N ASP A 37 7.27 -15.10 18.85
CA ASP A 37 7.86 -14.88 20.18
C ASP A 37 8.50 -13.48 20.31
N LEU A 38 9.19 -13.01 19.25
CA LEU A 38 9.74 -11.66 19.17
C LEU A 38 8.65 -10.58 19.00
N SER A 39 7.55 -10.88 18.31
CA SER A 39 6.44 -9.94 18.12
C SER A 39 5.70 -9.62 19.43
N ALA A 40 5.88 -10.45 20.46
CA ALA A 40 5.42 -10.15 21.81
C ALA A 40 6.20 -8.99 22.47
N GLN A 41 7.30 -8.51 21.87
CA GLN A 41 8.09 -7.41 22.39
C GLN A 41 7.74 -6.05 21.77
N ALA A 42 7.00 -5.28 22.58
CA ALA A 42 6.98 -3.83 22.72
C ALA A 42 6.87 -2.95 21.45
N THR A 43 5.69 -2.36 21.27
CA THR A 43 5.54 -1.13 20.47
C THR A 43 6.07 0.08 21.24
N ILE A 44 7.23 0.62 20.85
CA ILE A 44 7.73 1.91 21.37
C ILE A 44 7.18 3.06 20.52
N ARG A 45 6.18 3.79 21.04
CA ARG A 45 5.71 5.05 20.44
C ARG A 45 6.39 6.26 21.07
N ARG A 46 7.62 6.58 20.66
CA ARG A 46 8.26 7.88 20.99
C ARG A 46 8.01 8.89 19.86
N ARG A 47 7.41 10.05 20.17
CA ARG A 47 7.09 11.11 19.18
C ARG A 47 8.31 11.78 18.53
N ARG A 48 9.49 11.66 19.13
CA ARG A 48 10.78 12.04 18.54
C ARG A 48 11.82 11.01 18.95
N LEU A 49 12.49 10.43 17.96
CA LEU A 49 13.63 9.56 18.19
C LEU A 49 14.88 10.42 18.41
N PRO A 50 15.78 10.03 19.34
CA PRO A 50 17.09 10.64 19.51
C PRO A 50 17.84 10.77 18.17
N SER A 51 18.56 11.88 17.94
CA SER A 51 19.19 12.20 16.64
C SER A 51 20.25 11.18 16.18
N ASP A 52 20.86 10.49 17.13
CA ASP A 52 21.78 9.36 16.96
C ASP A 52 21.07 8.07 16.50
N GLN A 53 19.79 7.89 16.80
CA GLN A 53 18.96 6.77 16.31
C GLN A 53 18.37 7.02 14.92
N VAL A 54 18.32 8.29 14.48
CA VAL A 54 17.84 8.67 13.13
C VAL A 54 18.72 8.07 12.02
N LEU A 55 19.98 7.78 12.31
CA LEU A 55 20.93 7.17 11.36
C LEU A 55 20.50 5.75 10.92
N TRP A 56 19.73 5.05 11.76
CA TRP A 56 19.29 3.66 11.55
C TRP A 56 17.86 3.54 11.05
N LEU A 57 17.21 4.66 10.69
CA LEU A 57 15.84 4.62 10.23
C LEU A 57 15.75 3.96 8.85
N VAL A 58 14.89 2.95 8.79
CA VAL A 58 14.38 2.39 7.56
C VAL A 58 12.93 2.82 7.39
N LEU A 59 12.58 3.07 6.13
CA LEU A 59 11.22 3.22 5.69
C LEU A 59 10.72 1.86 5.21
N GLY A 60 9.56 1.43 5.70
CA GLY A 60 8.90 0.20 5.26
C GLY A 60 7.58 0.50 4.58
N MET A 61 7.27 -0.28 3.55
CA MET A 61 5.98 -0.27 2.88
C MET A 61 5.56 -1.71 2.59
N ALA A 62 4.28 -2.01 2.76
CA ALA A 62 3.73 -3.34 2.52
C ALA A 62 2.42 -3.24 1.75
N LEU A 63 2.23 -4.17 0.82
CA LEU A 63 0.98 -4.44 0.15
C LEU A 63 0.37 -5.67 0.81
N MET A 64 -0.87 -5.53 1.29
CA MET A 64 -1.54 -6.56 2.05
C MET A 64 -2.96 -6.75 1.52
N ASN A 65 -3.40 -7.99 1.46
CA ASN A 65 -4.81 -8.28 1.27
C ASN A 65 -5.58 -7.92 2.55
N VAL A 66 -6.58 -7.04 2.42
CA VAL A 66 -7.35 -6.54 3.57
C VAL A 66 -8.25 -7.61 4.21
N ARG A 67 -8.76 -8.56 3.43
CA ARG A 67 -9.65 -9.63 3.90
C ARG A 67 -8.89 -10.73 4.64
N SER A 68 -7.76 -11.18 4.07
CA SER A 68 -7.01 -12.32 4.59
C SER A 68 -5.80 -11.92 5.43
N HIS A 69 -5.43 -10.64 5.43
CA HIS A 69 -4.25 -10.11 6.09
C HIS A 69 -2.91 -10.68 5.59
N LEU A 70 -2.91 -11.36 4.43
CA LEU A 70 -1.67 -11.78 3.78
C LEU A 70 -0.90 -10.57 3.24
N ILE A 71 0.36 -10.45 3.62
CA ILE A 71 1.30 -9.53 3.00
C ILE A 71 1.72 -10.13 1.65
N LEU A 72 1.36 -9.46 0.58
CA LEU A 72 1.66 -9.85 -0.80
C LEU A 72 3.07 -9.41 -1.21
N ASP A 73 3.48 -8.23 -0.76
CA ASP A 73 4.83 -7.70 -0.95
C ASP A 73 5.17 -6.73 0.19
N ALA A 74 6.44 -6.65 0.56
CA ALA A 74 6.96 -5.72 1.55
C ALA A 74 8.39 -5.33 1.20
N GLN A 75 8.67 -4.02 1.19
CA GLN A 75 10.00 -3.52 0.90
C GLN A 75 10.45 -2.53 1.97
N LEU A 76 11.76 -2.54 2.20
CA LEU A 76 12.46 -1.65 3.12
C LEU A 76 13.41 -0.77 2.34
N SER A 77 13.55 0.48 2.78
CA SER A 77 14.45 1.44 2.17
C SER A 77 15.12 2.31 3.23
N PRO A 78 16.31 2.87 2.99
CA PRO A 78 16.86 3.88 3.88
C PRO A 78 15.90 5.05 4.02
N TYR A 79 15.71 5.58 5.23
CA TYR A 79 14.77 6.68 5.51
C TYR A 79 14.98 7.95 4.67
N ARG A 80 16.18 8.14 4.13
CA ARG A 80 16.50 9.26 3.22
C ARG A 80 15.81 9.15 1.85
N ARG A 81 15.23 7.99 1.52
CA ARG A 81 14.38 7.82 0.33
C ARG A 81 12.93 8.16 0.66
N SER A 82 12.27 8.83 -0.28
CA SER A 82 10.87 9.23 -0.16
C SER A 82 9.94 8.03 -0.31
N GLU A 83 8.93 7.92 0.56
CA GLU A 83 7.83 6.94 0.47
C GLU A 83 7.24 6.81 -0.93
N MET A 84 7.04 7.92 -1.62
CA MET A 84 6.48 7.92 -2.97
C MET A 84 7.33 7.21 -4.02
N ARG A 85 8.65 7.08 -3.80
CA ARG A 85 9.51 6.30 -4.71
C ARG A 85 9.29 4.81 -4.53
N LEU A 86 9.17 4.33 -3.29
CA LEU A 86 8.78 2.94 -3.05
C LEU A 86 7.38 2.66 -3.57
N ALA A 87 6.43 3.59 -3.37
CA ALA A 87 5.06 3.46 -3.87
C ALA A 87 5.00 3.14 -5.36
N ASN A 88 5.84 3.80 -6.18
CA ASN A 88 5.89 3.56 -7.62
C ASN A 88 6.43 2.16 -7.97
N GLU A 89 7.40 1.63 -7.23
CA GLU A 89 7.91 0.25 -7.42
C GLU A 89 6.81 -0.77 -7.12
N PHE A 90 5.93 -0.49 -6.14
CA PHE A 90 4.80 -1.36 -5.79
C PHE A 90 3.62 -1.31 -6.74
N LEU A 91 3.46 -0.25 -7.54
CA LEU A 91 2.34 -0.17 -8.48
C LEU A 91 2.30 -1.37 -9.42
N GLN A 92 3.46 -1.94 -9.78
CA GLN A 92 3.52 -3.13 -10.63
C GLN A 92 3.06 -4.41 -9.96
N GLN A 93 3.06 -4.46 -8.63
CA GLN A 93 2.65 -5.63 -7.84
C GLN A 93 1.16 -5.62 -7.49
N ILE A 94 0.46 -4.51 -7.72
CA ILE A 94 -0.97 -4.41 -7.46
C ILE A 94 -1.70 -5.25 -8.52
N PRO A 95 -2.48 -6.28 -8.12
CA PRO A 95 -3.20 -7.12 -9.06
C PRO A 95 -4.23 -6.34 -9.90
N SER A 96 -4.51 -6.84 -11.11
CA SER A 96 -5.63 -6.38 -11.94
C SER A 96 -6.98 -6.55 -11.23
N HIS A 97 -7.99 -5.78 -11.65
CA HIS A 97 -9.37 -5.84 -11.12
C HIS A 97 -9.44 -5.71 -9.60
N SER A 98 -8.66 -4.80 -9.04
CA SER A 98 -8.51 -4.63 -7.59
C SER A 98 -8.82 -3.22 -7.12
N VAL A 99 -9.17 -3.11 -5.83
CA VAL A 99 -9.31 -1.83 -5.13
C VAL A 99 -8.20 -1.73 -4.10
N THR A 100 -7.29 -0.77 -4.29
CA THR A 100 -6.19 -0.52 -3.35
C THR A 100 -6.59 0.51 -2.30
N LEU A 101 -6.46 0.17 -1.02
CA LEU A 101 -6.65 1.10 0.09
C LEU A 101 -5.32 1.76 0.43
N PHE A 102 -5.22 3.07 0.25
CA PHE A 102 -4.02 3.84 0.58
C PHE A 102 -4.16 4.59 1.90
N ASP A 103 -3.05 4.73 2.62
CA ASP A 103 -2.95 5.73 3.67
C ASP A 103 -2.94 7.15 3.07
N LYS A 104 -3.33 8.14 3.86
CA LYS A 104 -3.36 9.55 3.49
C LYS A 104 -2.00 10.11 3.05
N GLY A 105 -0.88 9.51 3.47
CA GLY A 105 0.47 9.87 3.03
C GLY A 105 0.70 9.71 1.53
N PHE A 106 -0.07 8.86 0.86
CA PHE A 106 0.06 8.52 -0.56
C PHE A 106 -0.70 9.46 -1.51
N TRP A 107 -1.06 10.66 -1.04
CA TRP A 107 -1.72 11.67 -1.87
C TRP A 107 -0.76 12.26 -2.93
N SER A 108 -0.63 11.59 -4.06
CA SER A 108 0.20 11.97 -5.21
C SER A 108 -0.60 11.85 -6.51
N ALA A 109 -0.70 12.96 -7.26
CA ALA A 109 -1.40 12.95 -8.56
C ALA A 109 -0.75 11.97 -9.56
N ASP A 110 0.58 11.86 -9.51
CA ASP A 110 1.37 10.91 -10.31
C ASP A 110 0.98 9.47 -10.00
N LEU A 111 1.09 9.07 -8.72
CA LEU A 111 0.78 7.72 -8.26
C LEU A 111 -0.67 7.32 -8.57
N LEU A 112 -1.61 8.20 -8.21
CA LEU A 112 -3.04 7.92 -8.34
C LEU A 112 -3.49 7.87 -9.81
N LEU A 113 -2.89 8.69 -10.67
CA LEU A 113 -3.17 8.63 -12.10
C LEU A 113 -2.55 7.38 -12.72
N SER A 114 -1.27 7.07 -12.42
CA SER A 114 -0.60 5.88 -12.95
C SER A 114 -1.36 4.58 -12.64
N LEU A 115 -1.92 4.48 -11.44
CA LEU A 115 -2.74 3.33 -11.07
C LEU A 115 -4.07 3.29 -11.85
N ALA A 116 -4.75 4.44 -11.99
CA ALA A 116 -6.04 4.54 -12.66
C ALA A 116 -5.96 4.43 -14.19
N THR A 117 -4.82 4.77 -14.79
CA THR A 117 -4.61 4.68 -16.25
C THR A 117 -4.10 3.33 -16.72
N SER A 118 -3.90 2.37 -15.81
CA SER A 118 -3.50 1.01 -16.20
C SER A 118 -4.64 0.31 -16.96
N GLU A 119 -4.32 -0.53 -17.95
CA GLU A 119 -5.30 -1.29 -18.73
C GLU A 119 -5.99 -2.42 -17.93
N GLU A 120 -5.61 -2.58 -16.67
CA GLU A 120 -5.94 -3.72 -15.81
C GLU A 120 -7.07 -3.44 -14.81
N ASP A 121 -7.86 -2.39 -15.05
CA ASP A 121 -9.04 -2.01 -14.25
C ASP A 121 -8.74 -1.95 -12.73
N ARG A 122 -7.80 -1.06 -12.38
CA ARG A 122 -7.35 -0.85 -11.01
C ARG A 122 -7.97 0.41 -10.43
N HIS A 123 -8.58 0.26 -9.25
CA HIS A 123 -9.20 1.35 -8.51
C HIS A 123 -8.50 1.58 -7.17
N TRP A 124 -8.81 2.70 -6.53
CA TRP A 124 -8.21 3.06 -5.26
C TRP A 124 -9.17 3.81 -4.35
N LEU A 125 -8.93 3.71 -3.05
CA LEU A 125 -9.57 4.52 -2.01
C LEU A 125 -8.47 5.13 -1.14
N ILE A 126 -8.57 6.43 -0.87
CA ILE A 126 -7.65 7.15 0.01
C ILE A 126 -8.45 8.12 0.89
N PRO A 127 -8.13 8.23 2.20
CA PRO A 127 -8.74 9.24 3.05
C PRO A 127 -8.49 10.64 2.48
N ALA A 128 -9.56 11.43 2.34
CA ALA A 128 -9.47 12.79 1.82
C ALA A 128 -8.59 13.70 2.71
N ARG A 129 -7.85 14.61 2.08
CA ARG A 129 -7.09 15.63 2.84
C ARG A 129 -8.02 16.66 3.46
N LYS A 130 -7.68 17.10 4.68
CA LYS A 130 -8.30 18.28 5.28
C LYS A 130 -7.92 19.47 4.39
N ALA A 131 -8.91 20.22 3.89
CA ALA A 131 -8.73 21.29 2.91
C ALA A 131 -8.19 20.83 1.54
N LEU A 132 -8.72 19.72 1.01
CA LEU A 132 -8.50 19.37 -0.40
C LEU A 132 -9.01 20.50 -1.31
N VAL A 133 -8.14 21.02 -2.17
CA VAL A 133 -8.53 22.00 -3.20
C VAL A 133 -9.04 21.24 -4.43
N SER A 134 -10.34 21.34 -4.66
CA SER A 134 -11.03 20.69 -5.78
C SER A 134 -12.24 21.49 -6.23
N GLU A 135 -12.59 21.38 -7.49
CA GLU A 135 -13.84 21.84 -8.07
C GLU A 135 -14.86 20.70 -8.06
N GLU A 136 -16.11 20.98 -7.71
CA GLU A 136 -17.20 20.00 -7.81
C GLU A 136 -17.75 20.00 -9.24
N VAL A 137 -17.63 18.87 -9.94
CA VAL A 137 -18.09 18.69 -11.32
C VAL A 137 -19.53 18.21 -11.35
N ALA A 138 -19.89 17.31 -10.44
CA ALA A 138 -21.24 16.76 -10.32
C ALA A 138 -21.52 16.31 -8.88
N ARG A 139 -22.80 16.23 -8.54
CA ARG A 139 -23.29 15.70 -7.27
C ARG A 139 -24.36 14.66 -7.54
N TYR A 140 -24.14 13.46 -7.00
CA TYR A 140 -25.07 12.34 -7.16
C TYR A 140 -25.94 12.15 -5.90
N GLY A 141 -25.50 12.66 -4.74
CA GLY A 141 -26.27 12.58 -3.52
C GLY A 141 -25.56 13.16 -2.30
N LYS A 142 -26.06 12.82 -1.12
CA LYS A 142 -25.44 13.23 0.14
C LYS A 142 -24.12 12.47 0.34
N GLY A 143 -23.00 13.18 0.20
CA GLY A 143 -21.66 12.61 0.37
C GLY A 143 -21.06 12.00 -0.90
N ASP A 144 -21.84 11.91 -1.98
CA ASP A 144 -21.40 11.39 -3.27
C ASP A 144 -21.26 12.52 -4.30
N ARG A 145 -20.01 12.80 -4.66
CA ARG A 145 -19.61 13.97 -5.45
C ARG A 145 -18.46 13.61 -6.37
N LEU A 146 -18.56 14.03 -7.62
CA LEU A 146 -17.46 14.00 -8.57
C LEU A 146 -16.65 15.29 -8.41
N LEU A 147 -15.38 15.15 -8.04
CA LEU A 147 -14.47 16.28 -7.82
C LEU A 147 -13.36 16.28 -8.86
N ARG A 148 -13.06 17.45 -9.43
CA ARG A 148 -11.87 17.69 -10.24
C ARG A 148 -10.80 18.34 -9.37
N MET A 149 -9.67 17.66 -9.26
CA MET A 149 -8.53 18.17 -8.48
C MET A 149 -7.59 18.96 -9.35
N LYS A 150 -7.04 20.05 -8.81
CA LYS A 150 -5.98 20.80 -9.48
C LYS A 150 -4.63 20.15 -9.23
N VAL A 151 -3.93 19.76 -10.29
CA VAL A 151 -2.55 19.30 -10.19
C VAL A 151 -1.63 20.51 -9.97
N SER A 152 -0.66 20.40 -9.06
CA SER A 152 0.29 21.49 -8.81
C SER A 152 1.31 21.63 -9.94
N ALA A 153 1.83 22.85 -10.16
CA ALA A 153 2.86 23.08 -11.17
C ALA A 153 4.14 22.28 -10.89
N GLN A 154 4.47 22.07 -9.61
CA GLN A 154 5.61 21.23 -9.20
C GLN A 154 5.41 19.76 -9.58
N ALA A 155 4.19 19.22 -9.40
CA ALA A 155 3.88 17.86 -9.82
C ALA A 155 3.99 17.71 -11.33
N ARG A 156 3.45 18.66 -12.11
CA ARG A 156 3.60 18.69 -13.58
C ARG A 156 5.04 18.82 -14.05
N LYS A 157 5.88 19.59 -13.35
CA LYS A 157 7.31 19.68 -13.66
C LYS A 157 8.00 18.32 -13.51
N ARG A 158 7.56 17.49 -12.56
CA ARG A 158 8.10 16.14 -12.35
C ARG A 158 7.52 15.12 -13.32
N ASN A 159 6.24 15.22 -13.65
CA ASN A 159 5.58 14.39 -14.66
C ASN A 159 4.76 15.29 -15.62
N PRO A 160 5.27 15.57 -16.83
CA PRO A 160 4.57 16.38 -17.83
C PRO A 160 3.28 15.76 -18.37
N ASN A 161 3.05 14.46 -18.20
CA ASN A 161 1.85 13.76 -18.67
C ASN A 161 0.63 13.97 -17.75
N LEU A 162 0.81 14.66 -16.62
CA LEU A 162 -0.29 14.95 -15.71
C LEU A 162 -1.29 15.96 -16.33
N PRO A 163 -2.60 15.78 -16.10
CA PRO A 163 -3.64 16.70 -16.57
C PRO A 163 -3.43 18.15 -16.12
N THR A 164 -3.92 19.07 -16.96
CA THR A 164 -3.79 20.51 -16.74
C THR A 164 -4.86 21.07 -15.82
#